data_AF-A0A2S6TKU5-F1
#
_entry.id   AF-A0A2S6TKU5-F1
#
_cell.length_a   1.000
_cell.length_b   1.000
_cell.length_c   1.000
_cell.angle_alpha   90.00
_cell.angle_beta   90.00
_cell.angle_gamma   90.00
#
_symmetry.space_group_name_H-M   'P 1'
#
loop_
_entity.id
_entity.type
_entity.pdbx_description
1 polymer ?
#
loop_
_entity_poly.entity_id
_entity_poly.type
_entity_poly.pdbx_seq_one_letter_code
_entity_poly.pdbx_strand_id
1 'polypeptide(L)'
;MASETTKSHPYHMVAPSPWPAIGSLAALVTAFGAIWAMQGGPIWLFVQGVLILLWVFYRWWRDVVIEARGGVDHTDTVRHGLRMGMVLFIASEVMFFFAFFWSYFNATVPFLSAVA
;
A
#
# COMPACT_ATOMS: atom_id res chain seq x y z
N MET A 1 30.31 27.99 -4.16
CA MET A 1 30.28 26.61 -3.63
C MET A 1 29.20 26.59 -2.56
N ALA A 2 28.03 26.05 -2.90
CA ALA A 2 26.92 26.00 -1.95
C ALA A 2 27.33 25.06 -0.80
N SER A 3 27.22 25.57 0.42
CA SER A 3 27.43 24.86 1.68
C SER A 3 26.88 23.43 1.61
N GLU A 4 27.73 22.42 1.72
CA GLU A 4 27.30 21.05 2.04
C GLU A 4 26.68 21.11 3.44
N THR A 5 25.35 21.26 3.50
CA THR A 5 24.60 21.12 4.74
C THR A 5 24.68 19.67 5.17
N THR A 6 25.66 19.36 6.03
CA THR A 6 25.82 18.05 6.65
C THR A 6 24.50 17.65 7.30
N LYS A 7 23.89 16.57 6.78
CA LYS A 7 22.61 16.04 7.26
C LYS A 7 22.72 15.75 8.76
N SER A 8 21.94 16.44 9.60
CA SER A 8 22.04 16.35 11.06
C SER A 8 21.26 15.18 11.68
N HIS A 9 20.47 14.46 10.89
CA HIS A 9 19.59 13.39 11.36
C HIS A 9 19.72 12.11 10.52
N PRO A 10 19.44 10.93 11.10
CA PRO A 10 19.59 9.65 10.40
C PRO A 10 18.43 9.31 9.44
N TYR A 11 17.37 10.13 9.37
CA TYR A 11 16.19 9.87 8.55
C TYR A 11 16.36 10.21 7.06
N HIS A 12 15.61 9.52 6.20
CA HIS A 12 15.54 9.80 4.76
C HIS A 12 14.54 10.94 4.48
N MET A 13 15.01 12.02 3.84
CA MET A 13 14.16 13.10 3.34
C MET A 13 13.85 12.83 1.88
N VAL A 14 12.68 12.25 1.62
CA VAL A 14 12.26 11.85 0.27
C VAL A 14 11.97 13.10 -0.57
N ALA A 15 12.47 13.12 -1.80
CA ALA A 15 12.14 14.18 -2.75
C ALA A 15 10.64 14.14 -3.13
N PRO A 16 10.02 15.27 -3.51
CA PRO A 16 8.64 15.28 -3.95
C PRO A 16 8.40 14.29 -5.10
N SER A 17 7.51 13.33 -4.89
CA SER A 17 7.18 12.27 -5.84
C SER A 17 5.73 12.38 -6.34
N PRO A 18 5.46 12.17 -7.63
CA PRO A 18 4.09 12.22 -8.16
C PRO A 18 3.29 10.95 -7.89
N TRP A 19 3.94 9.83 -7.51
CA TRP A 19 3.29 8.52 -7.39
C TRP A 19 2.11 8.46 -6.40
N PRO A 20 2.15 9.12 -5.23
CA PRO A 20 1.01 9.13 -4.31
C PRO A 20 -0.26 9.73 -4.96
N ALA A 21 -0.12 10.82 -5.72
CA ALA A 21 -1.25 11.50 -6.36
C ALA A 21 -1.81 10.70 -7.54
N ILE A 22 -0.93 10.11 -8.36
CA ILE A 22 -1.37 9.27 -9.48
C ILE A 22 -2.01 7.98 -8.95
N GLY A 23 -1.44 7.39 -7.89
CA GLY A 23 -1.96 6.18 -7.25
C GLY A 23 -3.34 6.39 -6.62
N SER A 24 -3.59 7.53 -5.96
CA SER A 24 -4.91 7.83 -5.39
C SER A 24 -5.97 8.03 -6.47
N LEU A 25 -5.64 8.71 -7.57
CA LEU A 25 -6.54 8.84 -8.71
C LEU A 25 -6.82 7.49 -9.38
N ALA A 26 -5.80 6.65 -9.54
CA ALA A 26 -5.96 5.31 -10.10
C ALA A 26 -6.83 4.41 -9.22
N ALA A 27 -6.69 4.49 -7.89
CA ALA A 27 -7.55 3.80 -6.93
C ALA A 27 -9.01 4.27 -7.06
N LEU A 28 -9.23 5.58 -7.20
CA LEU A 28 -10.56 6.14 -7.39
C LEU A 28 -11.23 5.65 -8.68
N VAL A 29 -10.50 5.69 -9.80
CA VAL A 29 -10.98 5.17 -11.09
C VAL A 29 -11.30 3.67 -11.00
N THR A 30 -10.47 2.90 -10.30
CA THR A 30 -10.70 1.48 -10.07
C THR A 30 -11.98 1.24 -9.28
N ALA A 31 -12.22 1.99 -8.20
CA ALA A 31 -13.41 1.86 -7.37
C ALA A 31 -14.69 2.23 -8.14
N PHE A 32 -14.70 3.36 -8.85
CA PHE A 32 -15.84 3.74 -9.70
C PHE A 32 -16.07 2.75 -10.84
N GLY A 33 -15.00 2.28 -11.49
CA GLY A 33 -15.08 1.28 -12.54
C GLY A 33 -15.66 -0.05 -12.04
N ALA A 34 -15.29 -0.47 -10.83
CA ALA A 34 -15.84 -1.69 -10.22
C ALA A 34 -17.33 -1.53 -9.92
N ILE A 35 -17.74 -0.42 -9.31
CA ILE A 35 -19.15 -0.13 -9.02
C ILE A 35 -19.97 -0.09 -10.32
N TRP A 36 -19.46 0.58 -11.36
CA TRP A 36 -20.15 0.68 -12.63
C TRP A 36 -20.31 -0.68 -13.31
N ALA A 37 -19.27 -1.52 -13.28
CA ALA A 37 -19.33 -2.88 -13.80
C ALA A 37 -20.37 -3.74 -13.05
N MET A 38 -20.44 -3.62 -11.72
CA MET A 38 -21.43 -4.34 -10.89
C MET A 38 -22.87 -3.88 -11.15
N GLN A 39 -23.06 -2.64 -11.63
CA GLN A 39 -24.37 -2.09 -12.01
C GLN A 39 -24.76 -2.37 -13.48
N GLY A 40 -24.04 -3.27 -14.17
CA GLY A 40 -24.32 -3.65 -15.56
C GLY A 40 -23.65 -2.77 -16.61
N GLY A 41 -22.79 -1.84 -16.19
CA GLY A 41 -21.90 -1.11 -17.08
C GLY A 41 -20.75 -1.97 -17.61
N PRO A 42 -20.00 -1.48 -18.60
CA PRO A 42 -18.87 -2.21 -19.16
C PRO A 42 -17.65 -2.20 -18.23
N ILE A 43 -16.90 -3.30 -18.20
CA ILE A 43 -15.77 -3.50 -17.27
C ILE A 43 -14.49 -2.71 -17.63
N TRP A 44 -14.45 -2.05 -18.78
CA TRP A 44 -13.22 -1.43 -19.29
C TRP A 44 -12.63 -0.38 -18.35
N LEU A 45 -13.47 0.38 -17.64
CA LEU A 45 -13.01 1.45 -16.74
C LEU A 45 -12.30 0.86 -15.52
N PHE A 46 -12.81 -0.24 -14.98
CA PHE A 46 -12.16 -0.99 -13.91
C PHE A 46 -10.78 -1.51 -14.37
N VAL A 47 -10.73 -2.14 -15.55
CA VAL A 47 -9.48 -2.69 -16.09
C VAL A 47 -8.44 -1.59 -16.29
N GLN A 48 -8.82 -0.43 -16.82
CA GLN A 48 -7.91 0.70 -16.98
C GLN A 48 -7.39 1.21 -15.63
N GLY A 49 -8.26 1.35 -14.62
CA GLY A 49 -7.87 1.73 -13.27
C GLY A 49 -6.82 0.78 -12.68
N VAL A 50 -7.06 -0.54 -12.79
CA VAL A 50 -6.13 -1.58 -12.32
C VAL A 50 -4.79 -1.51 -13.06
N LEU A 51 -4.79 -1.34 -14.39
CA LEU A 51 -3.56 -1.23 -15.16
C LEU A 51 -2.72 -0.01 -14.74
N ILE A 52 -3.36 1.13 -14.48
CA ILE A 52 -2.67 2.32 -13.98
C ILE A 52 -2.13 2.07 -12.56
N LEU A 53 -2.89 1.43 -11.67
CA LEU A 53 -2.41 1.07 -10.33
C LEU A 53 -1.17 0.17 -10.37
N LEU A 54 -1.19 -0.89 -11.17
CA LEU A 54 -0.05 -1.79 -11.34
C LEU A 54 1.18 -1.04 -11.88
N TRP A 55 0.96 -0.12 -12.82
CA TRP A 55 2.04 0.72 -13.34
C TRP A 55 2.61 1.65 -12.25
N VAL A 56 1.76 2.27 -11.42
CA VAL A 56 2.20 3.09 -10.28
C VAL A 56 3.02 2.27 -9.29
N PHE A 57 2.57 1.07 -8.92
CA PHE A 57 3.32 0.19 -8.02
C PHE A 57 4.71 -0.13 -8.56
N TYR A 58 4.79 -0.54 -9.83
CA TYR A 58 6.07 -0.83 -10.48
C TYR A 58 7.01 0.38 -10.47
N ARG A 59 6.50 1.56 -10.86
CA ARG A 59 7.30 2.78 -10.94
C ARG A 59 7.75 3.27 -9.57
N TRP A 60 6.85 3.25 -8.58
CA TRP A 60 7.16 3.70 -7.24
C TRP A 60 8.18 2.78 -6.57
N TRP A 61 7.99 1.45 -6.64
CA TRP A 61 8.99 0.53 -6.08
C TRP A 61 10.34 0.60 -6.79
N ARG A 62 10.36 0.81 -8.11
CA ARG A 62 11.62 1.05 -8.83
C ARG A 62 12.35 2.26 -8.26
N ASP A 63 11.65 3.35 -8.00
CA ASP A 63 12.26 4.58 -7.45
C ASP A 63 12.79 4.35 -6.03
N VAL A 64 12.04 3.64 -5.17
CA VAL A 64 12.53 3.21 -3.84
C VAL A 64 13.78 2.33 -3.94
N VAL A 65 13.86 1.43 -4.93
CA VAL A 65 15.06 0.60 -5.15
C VAL A 65 16.25 1.44 -5.60
N ILE A 66 16.04 2.46 -6.41
CA ILE A 66 17.10 3.39 -6.84
C ILE A 66 17.60 4.20 -5.64
N GLU A 67 16.69 4.75 -4.82
CA GLU A 67 17.00 5.45 -3.57
C GLU A 67 17.80 4.56 -2.60
N ALA A 68 17.39 3.30 -2.46
CA ALA A 68 18.08 2.32 -1.62
C ALA A 68 19.52 2.05 -2.07
N ARG A 69 19.74 1.91 -3.39
CA ARG A 69 21.05 1.62 -3.98
C ARG A 69 22.01 2.82 -3.93
N GLY A 70 21.50 4.03 -3.77
CA GLY A 70 22.30 5.23 -3.56
C GLY A 70 23.13 5.20 -2.28
N GLY A 71 22.81 4.33 -1.32
CA GLY A 71 23.64 4.03 -0.14
C GLY A 71 23.66 5.09 0.95
N VAL A 72 23.23 6.33 0.66
CA VAL A 72 23.23 7.46 1.60
C VAL A 72 21.94 7.54 2.44
N ASP A 73 20.80 7.18 1.85
CA ASP A 73 19.49 7.46 2.47
C ASP A 73 18.91 6.30 3.29
N HIS A 74 19.29 5.06 2.97
CA HIS A 74 18.83 3.88 3.72
C HIS A 74 19.81 3.55 4.86
N THR A 75 19.91 4.46 5.83
CA THR A 75 20.64 4.26 7.09
C THR A 75 20.04 3.11 7.91
N ASP A 76 20.76 2.61 8.93
CA ASP A 76 20.26 1.54 9.78
C ASP A 76 18.94 1.89 10.49
N THR A 77 18.76 3.16 10.89
CA THR A 77 17.51 3.66 11.46
C THR A 77 16.35 3.56 10.46
N VAL A 78 16.57 3.94 9.19
CA VAL A 78 15.56 3.84 8.13
C VAL A 78 15.24 2.38 7.80
N ARG A 79 16.26 1.52 7.73
CA ARG A 79 16.08 0.08 7.50
C ARG A 79 15.28 -0.59 8.62
N HIS A 80 15.54 -0.21 9.87
CA HIS A 80 14.75 -0.66 11.01
C HIS A 80 13.29 -0.21 10.88
N GLY A 81 13.04 1.07 10.53
CA GLY A 81 11.71 1.59 10.27
C GLY A 81 10.96 0.82 9.16
N LEU A 82 11.62 0.53 8.04
CA LEU A 82 11.03 -0.28 6.96
C LEU A 82 10.69 -1.70 7.40
N ARG A 83 11.53 -2.33 8.22
CA ARG A 83 11.25 -3.66 8.79
C ARG A 83 10.03 -3.62 9.70
N MET A 84 9.95 -2.62 10.60
CA MET A 84 8.78 -2.44 11.46
C MET A 84 7.52 -2.15 10.65
N GLY A 85 7.61 -1.34 9.60
CA GLY A 85 6.51 -1.11 8.66
C GLY A 85 6.00 -2.40 8.01
N MET A 86 6.91 -3.27 7.55
CA MET A 86 6.53 -4.57 6.98
C MET A 86 5.88 -5.50 8.01
N VAL A 87 6.38 -5.52 9.25
CA VAL A 87 5.77 -6.28 10.34
C VAL A 87 4.34 -5.81 10.60
N LEU A 88 4.12 -4.50 10.69
CA LEU A 88 2.79 -3.93 10.88
C LEU A 88 1.85 -4.20 9.71
N PHE A 89 2.35 -4.13 8.47
CA PHE A 89 1.59 -4.49 7.27
C PHE A 89 1.15 -5.96 7.28
N ILE A 90 2.06 -6.90 7.59
CA ILE A 90 1.71 -8.32 7.72
C ILE A 90 0.70 -8.52 8.86
N ALA A 91 0.87 -7.84 9.99
CA ALA A 91 -0.07 -7.92 11.10
C ALA A 91 -1.49 -7.46 10.70
N SER A 92 -1.62 -6.41 9.87
CA SER A 92 -2.93 -5.99 9.35
C SER A 92 -3.55 -7.04 8.42
N GLU A 93 -2.75 -7.74 7.61
CA GLU A 93 -3.25 -8.83 6.74
C GLU A 93 -3.75 -10.02 7.58
N VAL A 94 -3.04 -10.38 8.66
CA VAL A 94 -3.50 -11.42 9.60
C VAL A 94 -4.86 -11.07 10.20
N MET A 95 -5.07 -9.80 10.59
CA MET A 95 -6.35 -9.34 11.12
C MET A 95 -7.46 -9.31 10.05
N PHE A 96 -7.12 -9.01 8.79
CA PHE A 96 -8.04 -9.13 7.68
C PHE A 96 -8.52 -10.59 7.51
N PHE A 97 -7.62 -11.58 7.55
CA PHE A 97 -7.99 -12.99 7.52
C PHE A 97 -8.78 -13.43 8.77
N PHE A 98 -8.43 -12.90 9.93
CA PHE A 98 -9.14 -13.15 11.18
C PHE A 98 -10.64 -12.82 11.06
N ALA A 99 -11.01 -11.75 10.34
CA ALA A 99 -12.42 -11.40 10.12
C ALA A 99 -13.20 -12.49 9.36
N PHE A 100 -12.57 -13.16 8.38
CA PHE A 100 -13.20 -14.28 7.67
C PHE A 100 -13.33 -15.53 8.55
N PHE A 101 -12.30 -15.84 9.35
CA PHE A 101 -12.40 -16.92 10.34
C PHE A 101 -13.50 -16.66 11.36
N TRP A 102 -13.62 -15.41 11.83
CA TRP A 102 -14.71 -15.00 12.71
C TRP A 102 -16.08 -15.24 12.07
N SER A 103 -16.26 -14.79 10.81
CA SER A 103 -17.49 -15.04 10.06
C SER A 103 -17.82 -16.54 9.93
N TYR A 104 -16.81 -17.37 9.64
CA TYR A 104 -16.96 -18.82 9.55
C TYR A 104 -17.35 -19.47 10.88
N PHE A 105 -16.68 -19.12 11.98
CA PHE A 105 -16.99 -19.68 13.30
C PHE A 105 -18.35 -19.22 13.80
N ASN A 106 -18.74 -17.98 13.54
CA ASN A 106 -20.09 -17.51 13.84
C ASN A 106 -21.15 -18.32 13.08
N ALA A 107 -20.90 -18.68 11.83
CA ALA A 107 -21.85 -19.48 11.05
C ALA A 107 -21.93 -20.96 11.45
N THR A 108 -20.87 -21.52 12.06
CA THR A 108 -20.73 -22.97 12.26
C THR A 108 -20.75 -23.43 13.71
N VAL A 109 -20.43 -22.55 14.67
CA VAL A 109 -20.40 -22.88 16.11
C VAL A 109 -21.70 -22.39 16.76
N PRO A 110 -22.63 -23.29 17.14
CA PRO A 110 -23.97 -22.91 17.61
C PRO A 110 -23.99 -22.01 18.84
N PHE A 111 -22.98 -22.14 19.71
CA PHE A 111 -22.84 -21.28 20.89
C PHE A 111 -22.46 -19.84 20.54
N LEU A 112 -21.65 -19.62 19.50
CA LEU A 112 -21.28 -18.28 19.05
C LEU A 112 -22.42 -17.63 18.25
N SER A 113 -23.14 -18.41 17.44
CA SER A 113 -24.28 -17.92 16.65
C SER A 113 -25.49 -17.49 17.49
N ALA A 114 -25.61 -17.98 18.73
CA ALA A 114 -26.73 -17.66 19.62
C ALA A 114 -26.49 -16.38 20.47
N VAL A 115 -25.25 -15.89 20.51
CA VAL A 115 -24.83 -14.73 21.32
C VAL A 115 -24.58 -13.48 20.45
N ALA A 116 -24.38 -13.65 19.14
CA ALA A 116 -24.26 -12.58 18.15
C ALA A 116 -25.64 -12.13 17.62
#